data_AF-A0A536GZ54-F1
#
_entry.id   AF-A0A536GZ54-F1
#
_cell.length_a   1.000
_cell.length_b   1.000
_cell.length_c   1.000
_cell.angle_alpha   90.00
_cell.angle_beta   90.00
_cell.angle_gamma   90.00
#
_symmetry.space_group_name_H-M   'P 1'
#
loop_
_entity.id
_entity.type
_entity.pdbx_description
1 polymer ?
#
loop_
_entity_poly.entity_id
_entity_poly.type
_entity_poly.pdbx_seq_one_letter_code
_entity_poly.pdbx_strand_id
1 'polypeptide(L)' 'MIRKTVEAGRHEAAQPALITFEPHPRCVLDPANCPQSITTLQEKLALIESRGIEHALVLRF' A
#
# COMPACT_ATOMS: atom_id res chain seq x y z
N MET A 1 7.04 -3.99 -8.95
CA MET A 1 6.04 -4.66 -8.09
C MET A 1 4.63 -4.39 -8.58
N ILE A 2 4.08 -3.16 -8.45
CA ILE A 2 2.69 -2.84 -8.81
C ILE A 2 2.27 -3.31 -10.21
N ARG A 3 3.01 -2.94 -11.27
CA ARG A 3 2.71 -3.37 -12.64
C ARG A 3 2.55 -4.89 -12.77
N LYS A 4 3.47 -5.66 -12.17
CA LYS A 4 3.44 -7.12 -12.19
C LYS A 4 2.21 -7.68 -11.49
N THR A 5 1.81 -7.10 -10.35
CA THR A 5 0.59 -7.49 -9.62
C THR A 5 -0.66 -7.24 -10.45
N VAL A 6 -0.74 -6.09 -11.13
CA VAL A 6 -1.87 -5.75 -12.01
C VAL A 6 -1.93 -6.68 -13.23
N GLU A 7 -0.78 -6.96 -13.86
CA GLU A 7 -0.70 -7.91 -14.98
C GLU A 7 -1.14 -9.32 -14.55
N ALA A 8 -0.70 -9.80 -13.39
CA ALA A 8 -1.11 -11.10 -12.85
C ALA A 8 -2.62 -11.15 -12.56
N GLY A 9 -3.18 -10.13 -11.91
CA GLY A 9 -4.63 -10.05 -11.65
C GLY A 9 -5.46 -10.11 -12.93
N ARG A 10 -5.04 -9.40 -13.98
CA ARG A 10 -5.68 -9.48 -15.30
C ARG A 10 -5.61 -10.88 -15.91
N HIS A 11 -4.46 -11.54 -15.83
CA HIS A 11 -4.27 -12.89 -16.35
C HIS A 11 -5.12 -13.94 -15.62
N GLU A 12 -5.33 -13.76 -14.33
CA GLU A 12 -6.06 -14.71 -13.46
C GLU A 12 -7.55 -14.33 -13.29
N ALA A 13 -8.03 -13.28 -13.96
CA ALA A 13 -9.36 -12.70 -13.74
C ALA A 13 -9.63 -12.38 -12.25
N ALA A 14 -8.59 -11.92 -11.54
CA ALA A 14 -8.60 -11.58 -10.13
C ALA A 14 -8.35 -10.07 -9.93
N GLN A 15 -8.81 -9.55 -8.79
CA GLN A 15 -8.62 -8.13 -8.47
C GLN A 15 -7.26 -7.89 -7.81
N PRO A 16 -6.36 -7.09 -8.40
CA PRO A 16 -5.07 -6.81 -7.82
C PRO A 16 -5.23 -5.93 -6.57
N ALA A 17 -4.61 -6.37 -5.47
CA ALA A 17 -4.70 -5.70 -4.18
C ALA A 17 -3.34 -5.30 -3.62
N LEU A 18 -3.32 -4.23 -2.82
CA LEU A 18 -2.20 -3.80 -1.98
C LEU A 18 -2.49 -4.17 -0.53
N ILE A 19 -1.50 -4.72 0.17
CA ILE A 19 -1.47 -4.74 1.64
C ILE A 19 -0.41 -3.74 2.11
N THR A 20 -0.78 -2.84 3.01
CA THR A 20 0.12 -1.84 3.59
C THR A 20 -0.25 -1.55 5.04
N PHE A 21 0.54 -0.73 5.71
CA PHE A 21 0.38 -0.42 7.13
C PHE A 21 0.23 1.08 7.34
N GLU A 22 -0.65 1.45 8.27
CA GLU A 22 -0.77 2.81 8.80
C GLU A 22 -1.22 2.74 10.28
N PRO A 23 -0.46 3.33 11.25
CA PRO A 23 0.79 4.06 11.06
C PRO A 23 1.94 3.14 10.62
N HIS A 24 3.06 3.73 10.22
CA HIS A 24 4.25 2.95 9.86
C HIS A 24 4.64 2.01 11.03
N PRO A 25 4.94 0.72 10.79
CA PRO A 25 5.11 -0.27 11.87
C PRO A 25 6.18 0.13 12.90
N ARG A 26 7.27 0.75 12.45
CA ARG A 26 8.32 1.26 13.35
C ARG A 26 7.83 2.37 14.28
N CYS A 27 6.82 3.16 13.90
CA CYS A 27 6.25 4.17 14.80
C CYS A 27 5.45 3.54 15.95
N VAL A 28 5.04 2.27 15.81
CA VAL A 28 4.43 1.47 16.89
C VAL A 28 5.50 0.75 17.71
N LEU A 29 6.45 0.08 17.03
CA LEU A 29 7.44 -0.78 17.68
C LEU A 29 8.64 -0.02 18.28
N ASP A 30 9.01 1.12 17.68
CA ASP A 30 10.13 1.98 18.10
C ASP A 30 9.80 3.45 17.80
N PRO A 31 8.92 4.08 18.61
CA PRO A 31 8.43 5.43 18.35
C PRO A 31 9.54 6.49 18.23
N ALA A 32 10.68 6.30 18.92
CA ALA A 32 11.80 7.23 18.89
C ALA A 32 12.48 7.31 17.51
N ASN A 33 12.39 6.25 16.70
CA ASN A 33 12.97 6.17 15.36
C ASN A 33 11.92 6.05 14.25
N CYS A 34 10.72 6.58 14.48
CA CYS A 34 9.65 6.66 13.49
C CYS A 34 10.13 7.45 12.25
N PRO A 35 10.17 6.84 11.05
CA PRO A 35 10.60 7.53 9.85
C PRO A 35 9.56 8.55 9.39
N GLN A 36 10.02 9.63 8.74
CA GLN A 36 9.12 10.59 8.11
C GLN A 36 8.43 9.98 6.88
N SER A 37 7.13 10.25 6.73
CA SER A 37 6.37 9.83 5.56
C SER A 37 6.69 10.70 4.35
N ILE A 38 6.93 10.06 3.19
CA ILE A 38 7.16 10.74 1.91
C ILE A 38 5.85 11.34 1.36
N THR A 39 4.73 10.67 1.61
CA THR A 39 3.37 11.10 1.24
C THR A 39 2.43 10.84 2.41
N THR A 40 1.28 11.50 2.42
CA THR A 40 0.17 11.10 3.28
C THR A 40 -0.38 9.72 2.87
N LEU A 41 -1.19 9.09 3.73
CA LEU A 41 -1.89 7.85 3.37
C LEU A 41 -2.78 8.05 2.13
N GLN A 42 -3.51 9.17 2.05
CA GLN A 42 -4.44 9.44 0.94
C GLN A 42 -3.71 9.59 -0.39
N GLU A 43 -2.62 10.36 -0.43
CA GLU A 43 -1.78 10.50 -1.62
C GLU A 43 -1.16 9.16 -2.02
N LYS A 44 -0.68 8.36 -1.06
CA LYS A 44 -0.16 7.01 -1.30
C LYS A 44 -1.21 6.13 -1.99
N LEU A 45 -2.44 6.14 -1.48
CA LEU A 45 -3.54 5.33 -2.04
C LEU A 45 -3.91 5.80 -3.45
N ALA A 46 -4.08 7.10 -3.69
CA ALA A 46 -4.39 7.64 -5.01
C ALA A 46 -3.29 7.33 -6.05
N LEU A 47 -2.01 7.41 -5.65
CA LEU A 47 -0.88 7.03 -6.50
C LEU A 47 -0.88 5.53 -6.83
N ILE A 48 -1.38 4.68 -5.95
CA ILE A 48 -1.41 3.23 -6.17
C ILE A 48 -2.64 2.83 -7.00
N GLU A 49 -3.79 3.42 -6.72
CA GLU A 49 -5.03 3.28 -7.49
C GLU A 49 -4.82 3.68 -8.96
N SER A 50 -4.21 4.84 -9.21
CA SER A 50 -3.87 5.31 -10.57
C SER A 50 -2.94 4.38 -11.36
N ARG A 51 -2.32 3.41 -10.69
CA ARG A 51 -1.47 2.38 -11.33
C ARG A 51 -2.20 1.04 -11.56
N GLY A 52 -3.49 0.96 -11.26
CA GLY A 52 -4.36 -0.17 -11.55
C GLY A 52 -4.54 -1.17 -10.42
N ILE A 53 -4.13 -0.84 -9.18
CA ILE A 53 -4.56 -1.61 -8.00
C ILE A 53 -6.02 -1.26 -7.71
N GLU A 54 -6.86 -2.28 -7.51
CA GLU A 54 -8.31 -2.10 -7.30
C GLU A 54 -8.68 -2.07 -5.82
N HIS A 55 -7.89 -2.73 -4.95
CA HIS A 55 -8.16 -2.80 -3.51
C HIS A 55 -6.93 -2.50 -2.68
N ALA A 56 -7.11 -1.83 -1.54
CA ALA A 56 -6.06 -1.62 -0.56
C ALA A 56 -6.52 -2.07 0.84
N LEU A 57 -5.79 -3.02 1.42
CA LEU A 57 -5.93 -3.41 2.82
C LEU A 57 -4.89 -2.64 3.64
N VAL A 58 -5.36 -1.64 4.37
CA VAL A 58 -4.54 -0.85 5.29
C VAL A 58 -4.66 -1.44 6.68
N LEU A 59 -3.64 -2.20 7.07
CA LEU A 59 -3.61 -2.88 8.36
C LEU A 59 -3.04 -1.98 9.45
N ARG A 60 -3.52 -2.18 10.67
CA ARG A 60 -2.93 -1.59 11.88
C ARG A 60 -2.03 -2.62 12.55
N PHE A 61 -0.83 -2.18 12.92
CA PHE A 61 0.10 -2.91 13.77
C PHE A 61 -0.19 -2.64 15.25
#